data_AF-A0A971S981-F1
#
_entry.id   AF-A0A971S981-F1
#
_cell.length_a   1.000
_cell.length_b   1.000
_cell.length_c   1.000
_cell.angle_alpha   90.00
_cell.angle_beta   90.00
_cell.angle_gamma   90.00
#
_symmetry.space_group_name_H-M   'P 1'
#
loop_
_entity.id
_entity.type
_entity.pdbx_description
1 polymer ?
#
loop_
_entity_poly.entity_id
_entity_poly.type
_entity_poly.pdbx_seq_one_letter_code
_entity_poly.pdbx_strand_id
1 'polypeptide(L)'
;MDKNRMKRRLTSVLMGVFLVAALFLPVTGCYAAYGDRLLYTGTVGDDVRELQRDLTGLGYNTYGIDGIFGPKTLNAVLSFQKANGLKVDGIVGPNTKAKLTELVSQKGVTHTVVSGDTLWLLAKRYGTTVAAIKQANGLTSDIIYVGQKLAIPGSGGQPTTSGGNNPSTNPGNSNPPSTPSEQPSRGSRYGQLIDWSQVNNIFKVGMVATVTDLDTGTTWQVKRMGGSNHADCEPLTAADAAKMKATWGGQWSWARRAIIVSVAGQRIAASQHAMPHGSKTIADNNFPGHFCIHFLNSMTHGGNQWAPSPAHVDSAHQAAVRRAAGM
;
A
#
# COMPACT_ATOMS: atom_id res chain seq x y z
N MET A 1 -23.28 30.86 -67.70
CA MET A 1 -22.12 31.64 -68.18
C MET A 1 -21.59 32.43 -66.99
N ASP A 2 -20.32 32.48 -66.63
CA ASP A 2 -19.11 31.80 -67.08
C ASP A 2 -17.95 32.27 -66.16
N LYS A 3 -16.89 31.47 -66.13
CA LYS A 3 -15.47 31.80 -65.86
C LYS A 3 -14.90 31.76 -64.43
N ASN A 4 -14.36 30.57 -64.13
CA ASN A 4 -12.90 30.33 -63.99
C ASN A 4 -12.11 31.14 -62.94
N ARG A 5 -11.60 30.47 -61.90
CA ARG A 5 -10.25 29.85 -61.83
C ARG A 5 -9.07 30.84 -61.94
N MET A 6 -8.27 30.90 -60.86
CA MET A 6 -6.80 30.81 -60.96
C MET A 6 -6.24 30.44 -59.57
N LYS A 7 -5.76 29.22 -59.25
CA LYS A 7 -4.60 28.41 -59.71
C LYS A 7 -3.20 29.01 -59.42
N ARG A 8 -2.46 28.24 -58.59
CA ARG A 8 -1.00 27.96 -58.56
C ARG A 8 -0.17 28.91 -57.67
N ARG A 9 0.88 28.48 -56.93
CA ARG A 9 1.89 27.43 -57.19
C ARG A 9 2.43 26.76 -55.91
N LEU A 10 2.73 25.47 -56.06
CA LEU A 10 3.70 24.67 -55.30
C LEU A 10 5.09 25.35 -55.25
N THR A 11 5.79 25.21 -54.12
CA THR A 11 7.23 24.93 -54.10
C THR A 11 7.54 24.06 -52.89
N SER A 12 8.12 22.89 -53.16
CA SER A 12 8.63 21.92 -52.20
C SER A 12 10.12 22.14 -52.00
N VAL A 13 10.63 22.20 -50.76
CA VAL A 13 12.01 21.77 -50.42
C VAL A 13 12.02 21.24 -48.97
N LEU A 14 12.56 20.03 -48.83
CA LEU A 14 12.91 19.30 -47.61
C LEU A 14 13.91 20.08 -46.72
N MET A 15 13.86 19.90 -45.39
CA MET A 15 14.84 19.13 -44.61
C MET A 15 14.65 19.44 -43.11
N GLY A 16 14.54 18.38 -42.31
CA GLY A 16 14.04 18.45 -40.93
C GLY A 16 15.05 18.98 -39.91
N VAL A 17 14.49 19.40 -38.77
CA VAL A 17 14.97 19.11 -37.40
C VAL A 17 13.73 19.17 -36.50
N PHE A 18 13.21 18.01 -36.07
CA PHE A 18 12.22 17.95 -34.99
C PHE A 18 12.98 18.05 -33.67
N LEU A 19 13.01 19.25 -33.08
CA LEU A 19 13.52 19.43 -31.71
C LEU A 19 12.33 19.33 -30.75
N VAL A 20 11.83 18.10 -30.56
CA VAL A 20 10.92 17.79 -29.45
C VAL A 20 11.77 17.65 -28.20
N ALA A 21 12.03 18.78 -27.53
CA ALA A 21 12.46 18.75 -26.14
C ALA A 21 11.25 18.41 -25.27
N ALA A 22 10.83 17.14 -25.29
CA ALA A 22 9.99 16.59 -24.23
C ALA A 22 10.86 16.56 -22.97
N LEU A 23 10.67 17.56 -22.11
CA LEU A 23 11.26 17.60 -20.78
C LEU A 23 10.67 16.41 -20.00
N PHE A 24 11.40 15.28 -19.99
CA PHE A 24 11.14 14.18 -19.07
C PHE A 24 11.46 14.66 -17.67
N LEU A 25 10.47 15.27 -17.01
CA LEU A 25 10.49 15.38 -15.56
C LEU A 25 10.44 13.95 -15.00
N PRO A 26 11.36 13.57 -14.10
CA PRO A 26 11.29 12.26 -13.46
C PRO A 26 9.97 12.17 -12.69
N VAL A 27 9.17 11.15 -13.00
CA VAL A 27 7.99 10.78 -12.23
C VAL A 27 8.46 10.38 -10.84
N THR A 28 8.38 11.31 -9.89
CA THR A 28 8.42 10.99 -8.47
C THR A 28 7.03 10.49 -8.10
N GLY A 29 6.86 9.17 -8.09
CA GLY A 29 5.63 8.52 -7.67
C GLY A 29 5.29 8.89 -6.23
N CYS A 30 4.32 9.80 -6.06
CA CYS A 30 3.71 10.11 -4.78
C CYS A 30 2.76 8.96 -4.41
N TYR A 31 3.24 8.00 -3.61
CA TYR A 31 2.34 7.05 -2.95
C TYR A 31 1.49 7.80 -1.93
N ALA A 32 0.18 7.84 -2.17
CA ALA A 32 -0.76 8.73 -1.52
C ALA A 32 -1.12 8.28 -0.09
N ALA A 33 -1.16 9.24 0.82
CA ALA A 33 -1.62 9.09 2.19
C ALA A 33 -3.06 8.49 2.23
N TYR A 34 -3.93 8.95 1.34
CA TYR A 34 -5.33 8.51 1.18
C TYR A 34 -5.52 7.18 0.41
N GLY A 35 -4.51 6.31 0.34
CA GLY A 35 -4.49 5.11 -0.50
C GLY A 35 -4.53 5.39 -2.02
N ASP A 36 -4.43 4.33 -2.85
CA ASP A 36 -4.35 4.48 -4.32
C ASP A 36 -5.73 4.53 -5.01
N ARG A 37 -6.82 4.16 -4.32
CA ARG A 37 -8.18 4.14 -4.88
C ARG A 37 -8.88 5.50 -4.81
N LEU A 38 -9.81 5.78 -5.73
CA LEU A 38 -10.69 6.95 -5.63
C LEU A 38 -11.56 6.85 -4.37
N LEU A 39 -11.73 7.96 -3.64
CA LEU A 39 -12.71 8.05 -2.55
C LEU A 39 -13.92 8.86 -3.01
N TYR A 40 -15.11 8.32 -2.77
CA TYR A 40 -16.39 8.89 -3.21
C TYR A 40 -17.49 8.41 -2.27
N THR A 41 -18.70 8.95 -2.41
CA THR A 41 -19.84 8.58 -1.57
C THR A 41 -20.05 7.06 -1.53
N GLY A 42 -20.17 6.51 -0.32
CA GLY A 42 -20.31 5.08 -0.07
C GLY A 42 -18.99 4.33 0.12
N THR A 43 -17.84 4.96 -0.15
CA THR A 43 -16.54 4.39 0.23
C THR A 43 -16.39 4.34 1.75
N VAL A 44 -15.83 3.24 2.25
CA VAL A 44 -15.56 3.02 3.67
C VAL A 44 -14.13 2.51 3.83
N GLY A 45 -13.41 2.97 4.84
CA GLY A 45 -12.07 2.51 5.14
C GLY A 45 -11.22 3.50 5.91
N ASP A 46 -9.99 3.10 6.20
CA ASP A 46 -9.03 3.94 6.92
C ASP A 46 -8.58 5.15 6.09
N ASP A 47 -8.55 5.02 4.77
CA ASP A 47 -8.31 6.11 3.81
C ASP A 47 -9.40 7.19 3.87
N VAL A 48 -10.66 6.78 4.07
CA VAL A 48 -11.78 7.71 4.29
C VAL A 48 -11.67 8.38 5.67
N ARG A 49 -11.24 7.64 6.69
CA ARG A 49 -11.04 8.20 8.04
C ARG A 49 -9.94 9.26 8.02
N GLU A 50 -8.89 9.00 7.27
CA GLU A 50 -7.78 9.92 7.04
C GLU A 50 -8.22 11.16 6.27
N LEU A 51 -8.97 10.98 5.18
CA LEU A 51 -9.58 12.08 4.44
C LEU A 51 -10.40 12.98 5.37
N GLN A 52 -11.28 12.40 6.19
CA GLN A 52 -12.15 13.16 7.09
C GLN A 52 -11.36 13.99 8.09
N ARG A 53 -10.28 13.40 8.59
CA ARG A 53 -9.40 14.04 9.57
C ARG A 53 -8.63 15.21 8.97
N ASP A 54 -8.10 15.04 7.76
CA ASP A 54 -7.36 16.10 7.08
C ASP A 54 -8.27 17.23 6.61
N LEU A 55 -9.45 16.92 6.07
CA LEU A 55 -10.48 17.91 5.79
C LEU A 55 -10.83 18.71 7.05
N THR A 56 -11.11 18.03 8.16
CA THR A 56 -11.43 18.69 9.44
C THR A 56 -10.27 19.55 9.93
N GLY A 57 -9.03 19.07 9.86
CA GLY A 57 -7.83 19.82 10.25
C GLY A 57 -7.56 21.05 9.38
N LEU A 58 -7.99 21.00 8.12
CA LEU A 58 -7.95 22.14 7.20
C LEU A 58 -9.16 23.09 7.34
N GLY A 59 -10.10 22.80 8.24
CA GLY A 59 -11.29 23.62 8.51
C GLY A 59 -12.55 23.22 7.74
N TYR A 60 -12.52 22.12 7.00
CA TYR A 60 -13.67 21.56 6.26
C TYR A 60 -14.35 20.48 7.13
N ASN A 61 -15.39 20.88 7.87
CA ASN A 61 -16.03 20.03 8.86
C ASN A 61 -16.74 18.81 8.23
N THR A 62 -16.31 17.59 8.60
CA THR A 62 -16.96 16.33 8.21
C THR A 62 -18.00 15.82 9.21
N TYR A 63 -18.20 16.54 10.32
CA TYR A 63 -19.11 16.19 11.42
C TYR A 63 -18.85 14.80 12.02
N GLY A 64 -17.57 14.40 12.08
CA GLY A 64 -17.11 13.11 12.59
C GLY A 64 -15.99 12.50 11.75
N ILE A 65 -15.26 11.56 12.35
CA ILE A 65 -14.15 10.80 11.73
C ILE A 65 -14.47 9.31 11.92
N ASP A 66 -15.46 8.81 11.17
CA ASP A 66 -15.99 7.44 11.30
C ASP A 66 -15.41 6.47 10.25
N GLY A 67 -14.74 6.99 9.23
CA GLY A 67 -14.24 6.20 8.10
C GLY A 67 -15.30 5.88 7.05
N ILE A 68 -16.45 6.58 7.07
CA ILE A 68 -17.55 6.41 6.13
C ILE A 68 -17.70 7.67 5.27
N PHE A 69 -17.62 7.52 3.95
CA PHE A 69 -17.77 8.63 3.02
C PHE A 69 -19.26 8.87 2.78
N GLY A 70 -19.94 9.44 3.78
CA GLY A 70 -21.35 9.81 3.72
C GLY A 70 -21.59 11.24 3.21
N PRO A 71 -22.86 11.72 3.23
CA PRO A 71 -23.23 13.06 2.75
C PRO A 71 -22.46 14.21 3.40
N LYS A 72 -22.09 14.07 4.68
CA LYS A 72 -21.29 15.06 5.41
C LYS A 72 -19.85 15.15 4.87
N THR A 73 -19.20 14.01 4.67
CA THR A 73 -17.87 13.93 4.05
C THR A 73 -17.90 14.47 2.62
N LEU A 74 -18.95 14.15 1.86
CA LEU A 74 -19.18 14.69 0.51
C LEU A 74 -19.24 16.22 0.52
N ASN A 75 -20.01 16.84 1.41
CA ASN A 75 -20.11 18.29 1.52
C ASN A 75 -18.75 18.94 1.85
N ALA A 76 -17.97 18.32 2.72
CA ALA A 76 -16.62 18.78 3.04
C ALA A 76 -15.67 18.70 1.84
N VAL A 77 -15.71 17.60 1.07
CA VAL A 77 -14.93 17.44 -0.17
C VAL A 77 -15.32 18.46 -1.22
N LEU A 78 -16.63 18.66 -1.46
CA LEU A 78 -17.13 19.66 -2.40
C LEU A 78 -16.68 21.08 -2.01
N SER A 79 -16.74 21.40 -0.72
CA SER A 79 -16.28 22.68 -0.19
C SER A 79 -14.78 22.86 -0.37
N PHE A 80 -13.99 21.82 -0.08
CA PHE A 80 -12.56 21.80 -0.29
C PHE A 80 -12.18 21.99 -1.76
N GLN A 81 -12.81 21.24 -2.66
CA GLN A 81 -12.55 21.35 -4.09
C GLN A 81 -12.85 22.76 -4.61
N LYS A 82 -14.00 23.32 -4.22
CA LYS A 82 -14.41 24.67 -4.59
C LYS A 82 -13.42 25.73 -4.10
N ALA A 83 -13.00 25.65 -2.84
CA ALA A 83 -12.08 26.61 -2.23
C ALA A 83 -10.67 26.58 -2.83
N ASN A 84 -10.26 25.45 -3.41
CA ASN A 84 -8.92 25.24 -3.94
C ASN A 84 -8.84 25.22 -5.47
N GLY A 85 -9.89 25.68 -6.16
CA GLY A 85 -9.91 25.76 -7.63
C GLY A 85 -9.86 24.41 -8.34
N LEU A 86 -10.30 23.34 -7.67
CA LEU A 86 -10.38 22.00 -8.23
C LEU A 86 -11.74 21.76 -8.91
N LYS A 87 -11.81 20.70 -9.72
CA LYS A 87 -13.09 20.21 -10.22
C LYS A 87 -13.99 19.82 -9.05
N VAL A 88 -15.18 20.42 -8.96
CA VAL A 88 -16.13 20.25 -7.85
C VAL A 88 -17.08 19.09 -8.15
N ASP A 89 -16.57 17.86 -8.11
CA ASP A 89 -17.31 16.64 -8.42
C ASP A 89 -17.53 15.71 -7.21
N GLY A 90 -17.01 16.08 -6.03
CA GLY A 90 -17.17 15.30 -4.80
C GLY A 90 -16.31 14.05 -4.76
N ILE A 91 -15.43 13.85 -5.75
CA ILE A 91 -14.55 12.69 -5.86
C ILE A 91 -13.14 13.08 -5.42
N VAL A 92 -12.60 12.33 -4.47
CA VAL A 92 -11.22 12.48 -4.02
C VAL A 92 -10.31 11.65 -4.92
N GLY A 93 -10.10 12.19 -6.12
CA GLY A 93 -9.14 11.70 -7.11
C GLY A 93 -7.73 12.26 -6.91
N PRO A 94 -6.78 11.92 -7.80
CA PRO A 94 -5.36 12.28 -7.67
C PRO A 94 -5.11 13.77 -7.42
N ASN A 95 -5.82 14.66 -8.13
CA ASN A 95 -5.66 16.12 -7.97
C ASN A 95 -6.16 16.60 -6.59
N THR A 96 -7.31 16.09 -6.14
CA THR A 96 -7.84 16.40 -4.80
C THR A 96 -6.89 15.92 -3.71
N LYS A 97 -6.36 14.69 -3.86
CA LYS A 97 -5.38 14.11 -2.94
C LYS A 97 -4.08 14.92 -2.90
N ALA A 98 -3.53 15.28 -4.05
CA ALA A 98 -2.32 16.08 -4.13
C ALA A 98 -2.48 17.42 -3.40
N LYS A 99 -3.62 18.10 -3.60
CA LYS A 99 -3.89 19.38 -2.93
C LYS A 99 -4.12 19.23 -1.43
N LEU A 100 -4.80 18.18 -0.98
CA LEU A 100 -4.96 17.87 0.45
C LEU A 100 -3.59 17.67 1.09
N THR A 101 -2.75 16.82 0.50
CA THR A 101 -1.38 16.55 0.98
C THR A 101 -0.54 17.83 1.04
N GLU A 102 -0.59 18.67 0.00
CA GLU A 102 0.13 19.95 -0.05
C GLU A 102 -0.23 20.85 1.15
N LEU A 103 -1.52 21.04 1.41
CA LEU A 103 -2.00 21.95 2.45
C LEU A 103 -1.79 21.39 3.86
N VAL A 104 -1.91 20.07 4.02
CA VAL A 104 -1.62 19.38 5.27
C VAL A 104 -0.12 19.45 5.61
N SER A 105 0.75 19.37 4.62
CA SER A 105 2.21 19.40 4.80
C SER A 105 2.75 20.79 5.15
N GLN A 106 2.10 21.87 4.69
CA GLN A 106 2.57 23.24 4.91
C GLN A 106 2.31 23.77 6.33
N LYS A 107 1.35 23.21 7.08
CA LYS A 107 0.86 23.86 8.31
C LYS A 107 1.55 23.43 9.60
N GLY A 108 2.32 22.34 9.62
CA GLY A 108 2.77 21.72 10.88
C GLY A 108 1.59 21.27 11.73
N VAL A 109 1.35 19.96 11.84
CA VAL A 109 0.08 19.43 12.37
C VAL A 109 0.33 18.66 13.66
N THR A 110 -0.51 18.87 14.67
CA THR A 110 -0.57 17.94 15.80
C THR A 110 -1.39 16.73 15.38
N HIS A 111 -0.73 15.58 15.26
CA HIS A 111 -1.32 14.33 14.86
C HIS A 111 -1.67 13.47 16.10
N THR A 112 -2.95 13.16 16.32
CA THR A 112 -3.33 12.13 17.32
C THR A 112 -3.18 10.75 16.70
N VAL A 113 -2.23 9.96 17.16
CA VAL A 113 -1.95 8.61 16.67
C VAL A 113 -3.21 7.75 16.78
N VAL A 114 -3.62 7.14 15.69
CA VAL A 114 -4.69 6.16 15.65
C VAL A 114 -4.14 4.77 15.37
N SER A 115 -4.99 3.76 15.53
CA SER A 115 -4.60 2.39 15.21
C SER A 115 -4.12 2.29 13.76
N GLY A 116 -2.90 1.81 13.56
CA GLY A 116 -2.29 1.65 12.24
C GLY A 116 -1.31 2.75 11.83
N ASP A 117 -1.17 3.84 12.58
CA ASP A 117 -0.12 4.82 12.31
C ASP A 117 1.27 4.27 12.69
N THR A 118 2.26 4.61 11.87
CA THR A 118 3.69 4.45 12.17
C THR A 118 4.37 5.80 11.94
N LEU A 119 5.50 6.08 12.61
CA LEU A 119 6.23 7.32 12.35
C LEU A 119 6.61 7.48 10.88
N TRP A 120 6.83 6.38 10.16
CA TRP A 120 7.11 6.39 8.72
C TRP A 120 5.89 6.79 7.90
N LEU A 121 4.72 6.21 8.17
CA LEU A 121 3.47 6.59 7.51
C LEU A 121 3.12 8.06 7.78
N LEU A 122 3.34 8.52 9.01
CA LEU A 122 3.16 9.92 9.38
C LEU A 122 4.18 10.82 8.66
N ALA A 123 5.47 10.47 8.66
CA ALA A 123 6.50 11.22 7.96
C ALA A 123 6.15 11.40 6.48
N LYS A 124 5.76 10.29 5.83
CA LYS A 124 5.33 10.28 4.44
C LYS A 124 4.07 11.10 4.21
N ARG A 125 3.05 10.96 5.07
CA ARG A 125 1.76 11.69 5.00
C ARG A 125 1.95 13.19 5.05
N TYR A 126 2.80 13.67 5.96
CA TYR A 126 2.99 15.10 6.21
C TYR A 126 4.20 15.71 5.46
N GLY A 127 4.82 14.95 4.55
CA GLY A 127 5.97 15.45 3.78
C GLY A 127 7.18 15.80 4.64
N THR A 128 7.44 15.00 5.68
CA THR A 128 8.54 15.18 6.64
C THR A 128 9.33 13.88 6.81
N THR A 129 10.23 13.82 7.79
CA THR A 129 11.03 12.61 8.07
C THR A 129 10.69 12.02 9.43
N VAL A 130 10.91 10.71 9.59
CA VAL A 130 10.79 10.03 10.89
C VAL A 130 11.68 10.74 11.92
N ALA A 131 12.92 11.07 11.55
CA ALA A 131 13.85 11.79 12.40
C ALA A 131 13.30 13.15 12.86
N ALA A 132 12.70 13.93 11.95
CA ALA A 132 12.11 15.22 12.29
C ALA A 132 10.90 15.06 13.24
N ILE A 133 10.04 14.05 13.04
CA ILE A 133 8.95 13.77 13.97
C ILE A 133 9.49 13.36 15.34
N LYS A 134 10.50 12.49 15.38
CA LYS A 134 11.10 12.06 16.65
C LYS A 134 11.71 13.23 17.40
N GLN A 135 12.48 14.06 16.70
CA GLN A 135 13.11 15.24 17.26
C GLN A 135 12.06 16.23 17.79
N ALA A 136 11.00 16.50 17.03
CA ALA A 136 9.93 17.40 17.43
C ALA A 136 9.13 16.91 18.66
N ASN A 137 9.19 15.62 18.97
CA ASN A 137 8.41 14.99 20.04
C ASN A 137 9.26 14.36 21.14
N GLY A 138 10.59 14.54 21.11
CA GLY A 138 11.50 13.93 22.09
C GLY A 138 11.46 12.39 22.08
N LEU A 139 11.09 11.76 20.96
CA LEU A 139 11.00 10.30 20.87
C LEU A 139 12.38 9.69 20.65
N THR A 140 12.75 8.75 21.51
CA THR A 140 13.99 7.97 21.37
C THR A 140 13.80 6.73 20.49
N SER A 141 12.56 6.24 20.36
CA SER A 141 12.20 5.07 19.56
C SER A 141 11.18 5.41 18.48
N ASP A 142 10.88 4.44 17.61
CA ASP A 142 9.86 4.58 16.56
C ASP A 142 8.46 4.15 17.04
N ILE A 143 8.34 3.77 18.32
CA ILE A 143 7.10 3.32 18.94
C ILE A 143 6.22 4.54 19.25
N ILE A 144 4.97 4.46 18.80
CA ILE A 144 3.93 5.45 19.07
C ILE A 144 2.66 4.75 19.54
N TYR A 145 1.94 5.37 20.45
CA TYR A 145 0.76 4.79 21.09
C TYR A 145 -0.52 5.43 20.57
N VAL A 146 -1.57 4.64 20.36
CA VAL A 146 -2.89 5.18 20.00
C VAL A 146 -3.33 6.21 21.04
N GLY A 147 -3.83 7.36 20.58
CA GLY A 147 -4.18 8.51 21.39
C GLY A 147 -3.01 9.47 21.67
N GLN A 148 -1.76 9.08 21.39
CA GLN A 148 -0.60 9.95 21.53
C GLN A 148 -0.69 11.13 20.57
N LYS A 149 -0.48 12.35 21.05
CA LYS A 149 -0.40 13.54 20.19
C LYS A 149 1.05 13.76 19.78
N LEU A 150 1.30 13.82 18.47
CA LEU A 150 2.61 14.06 17.88
C LEU A 150 2.62 15.41 17.16
N ALA A 151 3.54 16.29 17.50
CA ALA A 151 3.87 17.44 16.67
C ALA A 151 4.55 16.94 15.39
N ILE A 152 3.89 17.11 14.25
CA ILE A 152 4.46 16.75 12.96
C ILE A 152 4.98 18.01 12.28
N PRO A 153 6.31 18.23 12.24
CA PRO A 153 6.87 19.39 11.57
C PRO A 153 6.59 19.28 10.07
N GLY A 154 6.07 20.35 9.48
CA GLY A 154 5.92 20.46 8.02
C GLY A 154 7.27 20.45 7.30
N SER A 155 7.24 20.54 5.98
CA SER A 155 8.40 20.39 5.07
C SER A 155 9.51 21.46 5.18
N GLY A 156 9.73 22.06 6.35
CA GLY A 156 10.78 23.05 6.64
C GLY A 156 11.92 22.59 7.58
N GLY A 157 11.88 21.35 8.08
CA GLY A 157 12.90 20.82 8.98
C GLY A 157 13.89 19.89 8.29
N GLN A 158 14.93 20.43 7.65
CA GLN A 158 16.03 19.66 7.07
C GLN A 158 17.16 19.45 8.10
N PRO A 159 17.55 18.20 8.43
CA PRO A 159 18.92 17.90 8.83
C PRO A 159 19.74 17.68 7.56
N THR A 160 20.73 18.54 7.35
CA THR A 160 21.75 18.46 6.30
C THR A 160 22.52 17.13 6.35
N THR A 161 22.50 16.34 5.27
CA THR A 161 23.54 15.33 4.99
C THR A 161 24.58 15.95 4.07
N SER A 162 25.75 16.25 4.62
CA SER A 162 26.91 16.73 3.86
C SER A 162 27.75 15.53 3.38
N GLY A 163 27.91 15.43 2.06
CA GLY A 163 29.12 15.02 1.31
C GLY A 163 29.77 13.65 1.54
N GLY A 164 29.91 12.85 0.47
CA GLY A 164 30.88 11.76 0.42
C GLY A 164 30.72 10.74 -0.70
N ASN A 165 31.08 11.15 -1.92
CA ASN A 165 31.35 10.41 -3.16
C ASN A 165 31.32 8.86 -3.17
N ASN A 166 30.61 8.34 -4.18
CA ASN A 166 30.83 7.02 -4.78
C ASN A 166 32.17 7.01 -5.54
N PRO A 167 32.92 5.90 -5.50
CA PRO A 167 33.25 5.28 -6.78
C PRO A 167 32.99 3.76 -6.79
N SER A 168 32.41 3.34 -7.92
CA SER A 168 32.39 1.99 -8.45
C SER A 168 33.76 1.31 -8.36
N THR A 169 33.83 0.11 -7.76
CA THR A 169 34.40 -1.09 -8.38
C THR A 169 33.94 -2.35 -7.63
N ASN A 170 33.54 -3.38 -8.39
CA ASN A 170 33.52 -4.77 -7.94
C ASN A 170 34.73 -5.44 -8.62
N PRO A 171 35.57 -6.19 -7.89
CA PRO A 171 35.62 -7.62 -8.19
C PRO A 171 35.75 -8.49 -6.91
N GLY A 172 35.08 -9.64 -6.94
CA GLY A 172 34.79 -10.45 -5.75
C GLY A 172 35.94 -11.27 -5.16
N ASN A 173 35.64 -11.88 -4.00
CA ASN A 173 35.98 -13.27 -3.71
C ASN A 173 35.13 -13.80 -2.53
N SER A 174 34.91 -15.11 -2.61
CA SER A 174 34.23 -16.11 -1.77
C SER A 174 34.38 -16.07 -0.22
N ASN A 175 33.26 -16.33 0.48
CA ASN A 175 32.99 -17.38 1.51
C ASN A 175 31.79 -16.99 2.41
N PRO A 176 31.18 -17.92 3.21
CA PRO A 176 30.24 -19.00 2.90
C PRO A 176 28.85 -18.68 3.56
N PRO A 177 27.83 -19.59 3.65
CA PRO A 177 26.45 -19.17 3.90
C PRO A 177 26.26 -18.69 5.33
N SER A 178 25.86 -17.42 5.50
CA SER A 178 25.38 -16.91 6.77
C SER A 178 24.00 -17.51 7.07
N THR A 179 23.97 -18.30 8.13
CA THR A 179 22.78 -18.68 8.89
C THR A 179 21.91 -17.45 9.20
N PRO A 180 20.57 -17.62 9.33
CA PRO A 180 19.65 -16.49 9.44
C PRO A 180 19.86 -15.80 10.79
N SER A 181 20.55 -14.65 10.78
CA SER A 181 20.65 -13.78 11.95
C SER A 181 19.31 -13.06 12.15
N GLU A 182 18.50 -13.68 13.00
CA GLU A 182 17.54 -13.08 13.92
C GLU A 182 17.42 -11.54 13.83
N GLN A 183 16.42 -11.08 13.05
CA GLN A 183 15.93 -9.72 13.22
C GLN A 183 15.43 -9.56 14.66
N PRO A 184 15.79 -8.48 15.39
CA PRO A 184 15.39 -8.30 16.78
C PRO A 184 13.87 -8.41 16.91
N SER A 185 13.39 -9.27 17.82
CA SER A 185 11.97 -9.61 17.92
C SER A 185 11.14 -8.36 18.22
N ARG A 186 10.39 -7.87 17.24
CA ARG A 186 9.58 -6.64 17.30
C ARG A 186 8.29 -6.81 18.13
N GLY A 187 8.32 -7.61 19.19
CA GLY A 187 7.16 -8.03 19.97
C GLY A 187 6.34 -9.14 19.29
N SER A 188 5.48 -9.83 20.04
CA SER A 188 4.69 -10.98 19.55
C SER A 188 3.67 -10.62 18.46
N ARG A 189 3.37 -9.33 18.25
CA ARG A 189 2.35 -8.85 17.31
C ARG A 189 2.74 -8.99 15.84
N TYR A 190 4.01 -8.75 15.50
CA TYR A 190 4.48 -8.69 14.11
C TYR A 190 5.18 -9.97 13.66
N GLY A 191 5.30 -10.14 12.35
CA GLY A 191 6.04 -11.22 11.73
C GLY A 191 7.41 -10.76 11.24
N GLN A 192 8.31 -11.72 11.07
CA GLN A 192 9.59 -11.51 10.41
C GLN A 192 9.37 -11.19 8.93
N LEU A 193 10.08 -10.19 8.41
CA LEU A 193 10.07 -9.85 7.00
C LEU A 193 11.03 -10.78 6.26
N ILE A 194 10.50 -11.87 5.69
CA ILE A 194 11.29 -12.90 5.01
C ILE A 194 10.96 -12.88 3.51
N ASP A 195 12.00 -12.93 2.68
CA ASP A 195 11.90 -12.99 1.22
C ASP A 195 11.25 -14.31 0.75
N TRP A 196 10.46 -14.25 -0.33
CA TRP A 196 9.78 -15.41 -0.91
C TRP A 196 10.72 -16.59 -1.18
N SER A 197 11.94 -16.35 -1.65
CA SER A 197 12.92 -17.42 -1.91
C SER A 197 13.22 -18.26 -0.66
N GLN A 198 13.25 -17.63 0.51
CA GLN A 198 13.46 -18.29 1.79
C GLN A 198 12.15 -18.89 2.32
N VAL A 199 11.04 -18.14 2.25
CA VAL A 199 9.72 -18.64 2.69
C VAL A 199 9.32 -19.90 1.93
N ASN A 200 9.63 -20.00 0.63
CA ASN A 200 9.32 -21.17 -0.17
C ASN A 200 9.99 -22.46 0.35
N ASN A 201 11.13 -22.32 1.04
CA ASN A 201 11.83 -23.42 1.69
C ASN A 201 11.33 -23.69 3.12
N ILE A 202 10.71 -22.70 3.78
CA ILE A 202 10.17 -22.79 5.14
C ILE A 202 8.74 -23.35 5.14
N PHE A 203 7.84 -22.75 4.35
CA PHE A 203 6.44 -23.13 4.26
C PHE A 203 6.20 -23.98 3.02
N LYS A 204 6.61 -25.25 3.05
CA LYS A 204 6.56 -26.15 1.88
C LYS A 204 5.13 -26.57 1.52
N VAL A 205 4.93 -26.97 0.27
CA VAL A 205 3.66 -27.58 -0.18
C VAL A 205 3.32 -28.77 0.71
N GLY A 206 2.04 -28.87 1.11
CA GLY A 206 1.53 -29.88 2.03
C GLY A 206 1.58 -29.48 3.50
N MET A 207 2.35 -28.44 3.88
CA MET A 207 2.40 -27.97 5.26
C MET A 207 1.14 -27.20 5.64
N VAL A 208 0.81 -27.27 6.93
CA VAL A 208 -0.23 -26.46 7.57
C VAL A 208 0.42 -25.29 8.29
N ALA A 209 -0.21 -24.12 8.19
CA ALA A 209 0.18 -22.92 8.91
C ALA A 209 -1.03 -22.31 9.62
N THR A 210 -0.78 -21.60 10.73
CA THR A 210 -1.78 -20.73 11.34
C THR A 210 -1.63 -19.33 10.78
N VAL A 211 -2.70 -18.81 10.19
CA VAL A 211 -2.79 -17.41 9.79
C VAL A 211 -3.40 -16.59 10.92
N THR A 212 -2.88 -15.40 11.17
CA THR A 212 -3.45 -14.39 12.06
C THR A 212 -3.65 -13.10 11.28
N ASP A 213 -4.88 -12.60 11.21
CA ASP A 213 -5.16 -11.27 10.68
C ASP A 213 -4.64 -10.18 11.63
N LEU A 214 -3.84 -9.24 11.13
CA LEU A 214 -3.18 -8.25 11.98
C LEU A 214 -4.17 -7.26 12.64
N ASP A 215 -5.32 -7.01 12.00
CA ASP A 215 -6.29 -6.02 12.45
C ASP A 215 -7.27 -6.59 13.46
N THR A 216 -7.82 -7.76 13.15
CA THR A 216 -8.87 -8.38 13.97
C THR A 216 -8.30 -9.36 15.00
N GLY A 217 -7.06 -9.82 14.82
CA GLY A 217 -6.49 -10.91 15.60
C GLY A 217 -7.12 -12.28 15.32
N THR A 218 -8.07 -12.35 14.37
CA THR A 218 -8.73 -13.62 14.01
C THR A 218 -7.72 -14.59 13.45
N THR A 219 -7.78 -15.84 13.90
CA THR A 219 -6.89 -16.91 13.46
C THR A 219 -7.63 -18.03 12.77
N TRP A 220 -7.04 -18.57 11.70
CA TRP A 220 -7.51 -19.77 11.01
C TRP A 220 -6.33 -20.58 10.49
N GLN A 221 -6.54 -21.88 10.29
CA GLN A 221 -5.53 -22.76 9.71
C GLN A 221 -5.68 -22.85 8.19
N VAL A 222 -4.53 -22.95 7.52
CA VAL A 222 -4.45 -23.09 6.06
C VAL A 222 -3.47 -24.19 5.71
N LYS A 223 -3.68 -24.87 4.60
CA LYS A 223 -2.71 -25.80 4.00
C LYS A 223 -2.18 -25.20 2.72
N ARG A 224 -0.85 -25.21 2.53
CA ARG A 224 -0.26 -24.83 1.24
C ARG A 224 -0.46 -25.96 0.24
N MET A 225 -1.12 -25.66 -0.87
CA MET A 225 -1.42 -26.62 -1.93
C MET A 225 -0.47 -26.50 -3.13
N GLY A 226 0.14 -25.33 -3.33
CA GLY A 226 1.02 -25.10 -4.48
C GLY A 226 1.66 -23.71 -4.51
N GLY A 227 1.85 -23.21 -5.72
CA GLY A 227 2.35 -21.87 -6.04
C GLY A 227 3.88 -21.80 -6.20
N SER A 228 4.32 -21.22 -7.31
CA SER A 228 5.74 -20.99 -7.66
C SER A 228 6.20 -19.56 -7.32
N ASN A 229 5.32 -18.58 -7.52
CA ASN A 229 5.59 -17.16 -7.31
C ASN A 229 5.17 -16.65 -5.91
N HIS A 230 4.28 -17.38 -5.25
CA HIS A 230 3.70 -17.14 -3.93
C HIS A 230 3.08 -18.46 -3.42
N ALA A 231 2.43 -18.46 -2.26
CA ALA A 231 1.81 -19.67 -1.71
C ALA A 231 0.32 -19.75 -2.08
N ASP A 232 -0.06 -20.75 -2.88
CA ASP A 232 -1.46 -21.11 -3.11
C ASP A 232 -1.95 -21.94 -1.93
N CYS A 233 -2.97 -21.46 -1.23
CA CYS A 233 -3.45 -22.03 0.03
C CYS A 233 -4.95 -22.30 0.00
N GLU A 234 -5.37 -23.28 0.80
CA GLU A 234 -6.77 -23.54 1.09
C GLU A 234 -7.00 -23.48 2.61
N PRO A 235 -8.16 -23.01 3.10
CA PRO A 235 -8.51 -23.17 4.50
C PRO A 235 -8.53 -24.65 4.85
N LEU A 236 -7.97 -25.02 6.01
CA LEU A 236 -7.82 -26.43 6.36
C LEU A 236 -9.18 -27.11 6.58
N THR A 237 -10.13 -26.40 7.19
CA THR A 237 -11.48 -26.90 7.51
C THR A 237 -12.56 -25.91 7.10
N ALA A 238 -13.83 -26.35 7.11
CA ALA A 238 -14.98 -25.47 6.88
C ALA A 238 -15.11 -24.37 7.95
N ALA A 239 -14.68 -24.65 9.19
CA ALA A 239 -14.65 -23.64 10.25
C ALA A 239 -13.58 -22.56 9.98
N ASP A 240 -12.42 -22.96 9.47
CA ASP A 240 -11.36 -22.02 9.06
C ASP A 240 -11.82 -21.15 7.88
N ALA A 241 -12.49 -21.75 6.89
CA ALA A 241 -13.07 -21.01 5.78
C ALA A 241 -14.12 -19.99 6.26
N ALA A 242 -14.98 -20.36 7.21
CA ALA A 242 -15.98 -19.47 7.78
C ALA A 242 -15.34 -18.29 8.53
N LYS A 243 -14.31 -18.53 9.36
CA LYS A 243 -13.55 -17.47 10.06
C LYS A 243 -12.89 -16.50 9.08
N MET A 244 -12.26 -17.05 8.04
CA MET A 244 -11.65 -16.24 6.98
C MET A 244 -12.71 -15.39 6.27
N LYS A 245 -13.84 -15.98 5.88
CA LYS A 245 -14.95 -15.25 5.23
C LYS A 245 -15.48 -14.11 6.12
N ALA A 246 -15.67 -14.38 7.41
CA ALA A 246 -16.15 -13.39 8.38
C ALA A 246 -15.17 -12.21 8.52
N THR A 247 -13.86 -12.47 8.48
CA THR A 247 -12.81 -11.43 8.51
C THR A 247 -12.91 -10.46 7.32
N TRP A 248 -13.50 -10.90 6.20
CA TRP A 248 -13.82 -10.07 5.03
C TRP A 248 -15.29 -9.63 4.97
N GLY A 249 -15.97 -9.54 6.11
CA GLY A 249 -17.34 -9.04 6.18
C GLY A 249 -18.38 -10.05 5.68
N GLY A 250 -18.07 -11.33 5.70
CA GLY A 250 -18.99 -12.41 5.32
C GLY A 250 -19.03 -12.70 3.81
N GLN A 251 -18.15 -12.08 3.02
CA GLN A 251 -18.05 -12.28 1.57
C GLN A 251 -16.63 -12.63 1.14
N TRP A 252 -16.51 -13.32 0.01
CA TRP A 252 -15.22 -13.55 -0.63
C TRP A 252 -14.76 -12.28 -1.34
N SER A 253 -13.48 -11.93 -1.24
CA SER A 253 -12.99 -10.65 -1.70
C SER A 253 -11.50 -10.66 -2.03
N TRP A 254 -11.14 -9.88 -3.06
CA TRP A 254 -9.75 -9.59 -3.45
C TRP A 254 -9.09 -8.53 -2.56
N ALA A 255 -9.82 -7.96 -1.59
CA ALA A 255 -9.25 -6.99 -0.66
C ALA A 255 -8.06 -7.61 0.09
N ARG A 256 -6.93 -6.91 0.09
CA ARG A 256 -5.68 -7.38 0.68
C ARG A 256 -5.63 -7.02 2.15
N ARG A 257 -5.20 -7.94 2.99
CA ARG A 257 -5.02 -7.74 4.43
C ARG A 257 -3.59 -8.09 4.82
N ALA A 258 -3.08 -7.42 5.85
CA ALA A 258 -1.80 -7.75 6.46
C ALA A 258 -2.01 -8.90 7.45
N ILE A 259 -1.22 -9.96 7.32
CA ILE A 259 -1.39 -11.18 8.11
C ILE A 259 -0.04 -11.70 8.61
N ILE A 260 -0.08 -12.49 9.69
CA ILE A 260 1.07 -13.27 10.16
C ILE A 260 0.84 -14.74 9.83
N VAL A 261 1.79 -15.37 9.15
CA VAL A 261 1.82 -16.82 8.91
C VAL A 261 2.75 -17.46 9.93
N SER A 262 2.18 -18.24 10.85
CA SER A 262 2.94 -18.99 11.86
C SER A 262 3.14 -20.43 11.39
N VAL A 263 4.39 -20.82 11.11
CA VAL A 263 4.75 -22.12 10.55
C VAL A 263 6.19 -22.47 10.89
N ALA A 264 6.47 -23.76 11.20
CA ALA A 264 7.81 -24.24 11.54
C ALA A 264 8.52 -23.41 12.64
N GLY A 265 7.77 -22.96 13.65
CA GLY A 265 8.27 -22.10 14.73
C GLY A 265 8.56 -20.65 14.31
N GLN A 266 8.41 -20.30 13.04
CA GLN A 266 8.57 -18.94 12.53
C GLN A 266 7.23 -18.22 12.46
N ARG A 267 7.26 -16.90 12.68
CA ARG A 267 6.14 -15.99 12.45
C ARG A 267 6.53 -15.08 11.31
N ILE A 268 5.89 -15.21 10.17
CA ILE A 268 6.32 -14.56 8.92
C ILE A 268 5.29 -13.50 8.53
N ALA A 269 5.76 -12.29 8.24
CA ALA A 269 4.92 -11.22 7.75
C ALA A 269 4.47 -11.50 6.32
N ALA A 270 3.16 -11.39 6.06
CA ALA A 270 2.58 -11.74 4.79
C ALA A 270 1.36 -10.86 4.46
N SER A 271 0.83 -11.03 3.26
CA SER A 271 -0.43 -10.45 2.80
C SER A 271 -1.31 -11.53 2.21
N GLN A 272 -2.62 -11.42 2.45
CA GLN A 272 -3.61 -12.37 1.95
C GLN A 272 -4.83 -11.63 1.40
N HIS A 273 -5.50 -12.23 0.42
CA HIS A 273 -6.90 -11.96 0.09
C HIS A 273 -7.76 -13.22 0.31
N ALA A 274 -9.09 -13.11 0.33
CA ALA A 274 -9.98 -14.25 0.63
C ALA A 274 -10.72 -14.80 -0.59
N MET A 275 -10.59 -14.20 -1.78
CA MET A 275 -11.26 -14.66 -2.99
C MET A 275 -10.80 -16.06 -3.45
N PRO A 276 -11.71 -17.06 -3.54
CA PRO A 276 -11.41 -18.35 -4.16
C PRO A 276 -11.13 -18.18 -5.65
N HIS A 277 -10.12 -18.89 -6.15
CA HIS A 277 -9.82 -19.02 -7.57
C HIS A 277 -9.05 -20.32 -7.84
N GLY A 278 -8.90 -20.66 -9.12
CA GLY A 278 -8.24 -21.89 -9.54
C GLY A 278 -8.94 -23.17 -9.06
N SER A 279 -8.18 -24.26 -8.99
CA SER A 279 -8.68 -25.57 -8.58
C SER A 279 -8.81 -25.71 -7.07
N LYS A 280 -9.79 -26.52 -6.64
CA LYS A 280 -10.01 -26.97 -5.27
C LYS A 280 -9.37 -28.34 -5.04
N THR A 281 -8.75 -28.53 -3.88
CA THR A 281 -8.08 -29.78 -3.51
C THR A 281 -8.65 -30.40 -2.24
N ILE A 282 -9.06 -29.60 -1.25
CA ILE A 282 -9.65 -30.11 0.01
C ILE A 282 -11.17 -30.16 -0.14
N ALA A 283 -11.73 -31.36 -0.26
CA ALA A 283 -13.16 -31.56 -0.58
C ALA A 283 -14.12 -30.92 0.45
N ASP A 284 -13.81 -30.99 1.74
CA ASP A 284 -14.78 -30.74 2.81
C ASP A 284 -14.54 -29.44 3.59
N ASN A 285 -13.79 -28.48 3.03
CA ASN A 285 -13.52 -27.19 3.67
C ASN A 285 -14.53 -26.08 3.33
N ASN A 286 -15.59 -26.39 2.57
CA ASN A 286 -16.58 -25.41 2.10
C ASN A 286 -15.96 -24.17 1.41
N PHE A 287 -14.78 -24.32 0.79
CA PHE A 287 -14.06 -23.28 0.08
C PHE A 287 -13.84 -23.70 -1.39
N PRO A 288 -14.38 -22.96 -2.38
CA PRO A 288 -14.41 -23.40 -3.77
C PRO A 288 -13.17 -22.94 -4.56
N GLY A 289 -11.98 -23.46 -4.24
CA GLY A 289 -10.73 -23.16 -4.95
C GLY A 289 -9.56 -23.05 -3.98
N HIS A 290 -8.56 -22.23 -4.32
CA HIS A 290 -7.52 -21.76 -3.43
C HIS A 290 -7.51 -20.21 -3.36
N PHE A 291 -6.69 -19.66 -2.49
CA PHE A 291 -6.38 -18.24 -2.43
C PHE A 291 -4.87 -18.02 -2.29
N CYS A 292 -4.39 -16.80 -2.57
CA CYS A 292 -2.98 -16.47 -2.54
C CYS A 292 -2.55 -15.89 -1.18
N ILE A 293 -1.43 -16.36 -0.66
CA ILE A 293 -0.65 -15.67 0.38
C ILE A 293 0.66 -15.17 -0.23
N HIS A 294 0.88 -13.86 -0.14
CA HIS A 294 2.04 -13.15 -0.63
C HIS A 294 3.01 -12.79 0.49
N PHE A 295 4.30 -12.95 0.22
CA PHE A 295 5.42 -12.60 1.09
C PHE A 295 6.29 -11.51 0.44
N LEU A 296 7.36 -11.10 1.10
CA LEU A 296 8.28 -10.09 0.55
C LEU A 296 8.82 -10.58 -0.80
N ASN A 297 8.74 -9.71 -1.82
CA ASN A 297 9.17 -9.95 -3.20
C ASN A 297 8.51 -11.14 -3.92
N SER A 298 7.48 -11.77 -3.33
CA SER A 298 6.62 -12.71 -4.05
C SER A 298 5.86 -12.00 -5.17
N MET A 299 5.53 -12.74 -6.23
CA MET A 299 4.84 -12.20 -7.40
C MET A 299 3.42 -12.75 -7.49
N THR A 300 2.53 -12.02 -8.17
CA THR A 300 1.18 -12.49 -8.50
C THR A 300 1.23 -13.68 -9.47
N HIS A 301 0.08 -14.33 -9.66
CA HIS A 301 -0.19 -15.07 -10.90
C HIS A 301 -0.13 -14.12 -12.10
N GLY A 302 -0.02 -14.65 -13.31
CA GLY A 302 -0.12 -13.83 -14.51
C GLY A 302 -0.46 -14.58 -15.79
N GLY A 303 -0.93 -13.83 -16.77
CA GLY A 303 -1.26 -14.31 -18.12
C GLY A 303 -2.49 -15.23 -18.20
N ASN A 304 -3.45 -15.13 -17.27
CA ASN A 304 -4.66 -15.94 -17.28
C ASN A 304 -5.94 -15.12 -17.04
N GLN A 305 -7.12 -15.73 -17.21
CA GLN A 305 -8.41 -15.03 -17.13
C GLN A 305 -8.70 -14.36 -15.77
N TRP A 306 -8.01 -14.79 -14.70
CA TRP A 306 -8.17 -14.24 -13.35
C TRP A 306 -7.06 -13.25 -12.97
N ALA A 307 -5.94 -13.28 -13.69
CA ALA A 307 -4.78 -12.38 -13.56
C ALA A 307 -4.20 -12.10 -14.97
N PRO A 308 -4.80 -11.17 -15.74
CA PRO A 308 -4.46 -10.99 -17.16
C PRO A 308 -3.11 -10.33 -17.39
N SER A 309 -2.60 -9.58 -16.40
CA SER A 309 -1.24 -9.04 -16.44
C SER A 309 -0.19 -10.14 -16.26
N PRO A 310 1.04 -9.96 -16.79
CA PRO A 310 2.16 -10.84 -16.45
C PRO A 310 2.40 -10.89 -14.93
N ALA A 311 3.01 -11.98 -14.47
CA ALA A 311 3.40 -12.12 -13.07
C ALA A 311 4.35 -10.96 -12.70
N HIS A 312 4.05 -10.27 -11.60
CA HIS A 312 4.84 -9.13 -11.14
C HIS A 312 4.75 -9.01 -9.62
N VAL A 313 5.69 -8.27 -9.04
CA VAL A 313 5.62 -7.88 -7.62
C VAL A 313 4.55 -6.81 -7.47
N ASP A 314 3.43 -7.16 -6.86
CA ASP A 314 2.31 -6.24 -6.64
C ASP A 314 2.57 -5.35 -5.41
N SER A 315 2.52 -4.04 -5.63
CA SER A 315 2.90 -3.06 -4.62
C SER A 315 2.00 -3.04 -3.39
N ALA A 316 0.71 -3.34 -3.53
CA ALA A 316 -0.22 -3.32 -2.40
C ALA A 316 -0.12 -4.59 -1.53
N HIS A 317 0.19 -5.75 -2.11
CA HIS A 317 0.63 -6.92 -1.34
C HIS A 317 1.93 -6.60 -0.59
N GLN A 318 2.91 -5.99 -1.27
CA GLN A 318 4.17 -5.62 -0.60
C GLN A 318 3.97 -4.59 0.52
N ALA A 319 3.02 -3.66 0.38
CA ALA A 319 2.66 -2.73 1.45
C ALA A 319 2.05 -3.45 2.66
N ALA A 320 1.12 -4.38 2.43
CA ALA A 320 0.51 -5.18 3.50
C ALA A 320 1.53 -6.12 4.19
N VAL A 321 2.48 -6.70 3.43
CA VAL A 321 3.59 -7.49 3.99
C VAL A 321 4.46 -6.63 4.91
N ARG A 322 4.86 -5.43 4.47
CA ARG A 322 5.64 -4.50 5.30
C ARG A 322 4.89 -4.10 6.57
N ARG A 323 3.59 -3.84 6.46
CA ARG A 323 2.70 -3.59 7.61
C ARG A 323 2.69 -4.75 8.61
N ALA A 324 2.59 -5.99 8.11
CA ALA A 324 2.67 -7.20 8.95
C ALA A 324 4.05 -7.37 9.63
N ALA A 325 5.10 -6.76 9.09
CA ALA A 325 6.43 -6.69 9.69
C ALA A 325 6.65 -5.47 10.61
N GLY A 326 5.63 -4.64 10.80
CA GLY A 326 5.69 -3.43 11.63
C GLY A 326 6.46 -2.28 10.98
N MET A 327 6.35 -2.12 9.66
CA MET A 327 6.97 -1.05 8.86
C MET A 327 5.93 -0.10 8.28
#